data_AF-A0A2V7YGQ0-F1
#
_entry.id   AF-A0A2V7YGQ0-F1
#
_cell.length_a   1.000
_cell.length_b   1.000
_cell.length_c   1.000
_cell.angle_alpha   90.00
_cell.angle_beta   90.00
_cell.angle_gamma   90.00
#
_symmetry.space_group_name_H-M   'P 1'
#
loop_
_entity.id
_entity.type
_entity.pdbx_description
1 polymer ?
#
loop_
_entity_poly.entity_id
_entity_poly.type
_entity_poly.pdbx_seq_one_letter_code
_entity_poly.pdbx_strand_id
1 'polypeptide(L)' 'MKVFSLWHPAHPGFAVDLFVREPFDFEVVYRRALRVPLEGVEATVVSRNDLMEMKRAAGRVQDLEDVAALSELSEE' A
#
# COMPACT_ATOMS: atom_id res chain seq x y z
N MET A 1 -4.91 7.97 -8.05
CA MET A 1 -3.81 8.33 -7.11
C MET A 1 -2.56 8.69 -7.93
N LYS A 2 -1.86 9.80 -7.64
CA LYS A 2 -0.70 10.28 -8.44
C LYS A 2 0.62 10.04 -7.69
N VAL A 3 1.58 9.42 -8.37
CA VAL A 3 2.93 9.15 -7.85
C VAL A 3 4.00 9.74 -8.77
N PHE A 4 5.20 9.91 -8.23
CA PHE A 4 6.42 10.25 -8.94
C PHE A 4 7.43 9.12 -8.74
N SER A 5 7.82 8.46 -9.84
CA SER A 5 8.71 7.30 -9.80
C SER A 5 10.17 7.73 -9.88
N LEU A 6 10.97 7.33 -8.89
CA LEU A 6 12.42 7.45 -8.87
C LEU A 6 13.04 6.14 -9.34
N TRP A 7 13.98 6.20 -10.28
CA TRP A 7 14.63 5.03 -10.87
C TRP A 7 16.09 4.96 -10.43
N HIS A 8 16.56 3.77 -10.08
CA HIS A 8 17.98 3.59 -9.76
C HIS A 8 18.85 3.69 -11.02
N PRO A 9 19.87 4.57 -11.07
CA PRO A 9 20.62 4.84 -12.31
C PRO A 9 21.39 3.62 -12.84
N ALA A 10 21.79 2.71 -11.96
CA ALA A 10 22.52 1.48 -12.31
C ALA A 10 21.67 0.20 -12.27
N HIS A 11 20.41 0.26 -11.81
CA HIS A 11 19.55 -0.92 -11.64
C HIS A 11 18.17 -0.64 -12.25
N PRO A 12 17.99 -0.86 -13.57
CA PRO A 12 16.80 -0.43 -14.32
C PRO A 12 15.46 -1.03 -13.86
N GLY A 13 15.47 -2.09 -13.04
CA GLY A 13 14.28 -2.69 -12.44
C GLY A 13 13.94 -2.19 -11.04
N PHE A 14 14.79 -1.36 -10.44
CA PHE A 14 14.58 -0.83 -9.10
C PHE A 14 13.98 0.58 -9.19
N ALA A 15 12.71 0.69 -8.81
CA ALA A 15 11.98 1.95 -8.76
C ALA A 15 11.34 2.17 -7.39
N VAL A 16 11.29 3.44 -6.97
CA VAL A 16 10.57 3.87 -5.77
C VAL A 16 9.51 4.87 -6.19
N ASP A 17 8.24 4.54 -5.96
CA ASP A 17 7.12 5.43 -6.23
C ASP A 17 6.83 6.31 -5.01
N LEU A 18 6.94 7.62 -5.17
CA LEU A 18 6.62 8.60 -4.14
C LEU A 18 5.24 9.18 -4.39
N PHE A 19 4.37 9.18 -3.39
CA PHE A 19 3.09 9.88 -3.49
C PHE A 19 3.33 11.39 -3.60
N VAL A 20 2.71 12.04 -4.60
CA VAL A 20 2.82 13.49 -4.80
C VAL A 20 1.99 14.26 -3.76
N ARG A 21 0.96 13.61 -3.21
CA ARG A 21 0.13 14.11 -2.11
C ARG A 21 -0.16 12.94 -1.19
N GLU A 22 -0.28 13.23 0.10
CA GLU A 22 -0.66 12.24 1.09
C GLU A 22 -2.01 11.60 0.71
N PRO A 23 -2.09 10.26 0.55
CA PRO A 23 -3.32 9.58 0.18
C PRO A 23 -4.29 9.41 1.36
N PHE A 24 -3.84 9.72 2.57
CA PHE A 24 -4.55 9.65 3.85
C PHE A 24 -3.88 10.63 4.83
N ASP A 25 -4.50 10.88 5.98
CA ASP A 25 -3.83 11.62 7.07
C ASP A 25 -2.61 10.81 7.55
N PHE A 26 -1.41 11.29 7.21
CA PHE A 26 -0.16 10.58 7.46
C PHE A 26 0.01 10.27 8.95
N GLU A 27 -0.25 11.23 9.83
CA GLU A 27 -0.02 11.08 11.27
C GLU A 27 -0.94 10.03 11.89
N VAL A 28 -2.20 10.02 11.47
CA VAL A 28 -3.16 8.99 11.91
C VAL A 28 -2.70 7.60 11.43
N VAL A 29 -2.30 7.48 10.15
CA VAL A 29 -1.91 6.19 9.55
C VAL A 29 -0.57 5.69 10.09
N TYR A 30 0.40 6.59 10.28
CA TYR A 30 1.73 6.25 10.76
C TYR A 30 1.71 5.73 12.20
N ARG A 31 0.83 6.26 13.06
CA ARG A 31 0.65 5.73 14.42
C ARG A 31 0.19 4.27 14.40
N ARG A 32 -0.76 3.92 13.53
CA ARG A 32 -1.33 2.56 13.37
C ARG A 32 -0.53 1.64 12.43
N ALA A 33 0.59 2.11 11.89
CA ALA A 33 1.45 1.34 10.99
C ALA A 33 2.03 0.10 11.69
N LEU A 34 2.37 -0.92 10.91
CA LEU A 34 3.05 -2.11 11.38
C LEU A 34 4.56 -1.93 11.20
N ARG A 35 5.32 -2.42 12.17
CA ARG A 35 6.79 -2.43 12.13
C ARG A 35 7.19 -3.90 11.97
N VAL A 36 7.78 -4.23 10.82
CA VAL A 36 8.08 -5.60 10.43
C VAL A 36 9.58 -5.77 10.18
N PRO A 37 10.20 -6.86 10.65
CA PRO A 37 11.59 -7.14 10.33
C PRO A 37 11.71 -7.53 8.85
N LEU A 38 12.62 -6.88 8.14
CA LEU A 38 12.94 -7.16 6.74
C LEU A 38 14.46 -7.16 6.58
N GLU A 39 15.06 -8.35 6.45
CA GLU A 39 16.49 -8.56 6.17
C GLU A 39 17.45 -7.55 6.82
N GLY A 40 17.43 -7.46 8.15
CA GLY A 40 18.36 -6.63 8.93
C GLY A 40 17.92 -5.18 9.14
N VAL A 41 16.76 -4.77 8.61
CA VAL A 41 16.12 -3.49 8.91
C VAL A 41 14.69 -3.68 9.43
N GLU A 42 14.18 -2.71 10.16
CA GLU A 42 12.76 -2.65 10.52
C GLU A 42 12.03 -1.79 9.48
N ALA A 43 11.13 -2.40 8.72
CA ALA A 43 10.30 -1.72 7.74
C ALA A 43 8.99 -1.25 8.38
N THR A 44 8.63 0.01 8.17
CA THR A 44 7.31 0.54 8.55
C THR A 44 6.35 0.41 7.37
N VAL A 45 5.25 -0.31 7.55
CA VAL A 45 4.24 -0.56 6.51
C VAL A 45 2.85 -0.14 7.01
N VAL A 46 2.00 0.34 6.10
CA VAL A 46 0.62 0.72 6.44
C VAL A 46 -0.18 -0.47 6.98
N SER A 47 -1.20 -0.21 7.80
CA SER A 47 -2.06 -1.30 8.28
C SER A 47 -2.86 -1.91 7.13
N ARG A 48 -3.31 -3.17 7.32
CA ARG A 48 -4.12 -3.88 6.31
C ARG A 48 -5.38 -3.10 5.93
N ASN A 49 -6.05 -2.49 6.91
CA ASN A 49 -7.29 -1.75 6.68
C ASN A 49 -7.03 -0.51 5.82
N ASP A 50 -5.95 0.21 6.11
CA ASP A 50 -5.58 1.44 5.39
C ASP A 50 -5.14 1.13 3.97
N LEU A 51 -4.44 0.01 3.78
CA LEU A 51 -4.07 -0.48 2.47
C LEU A 51 -5.32 -0.77 1.63
N MET A 52 -6.34 -1.45 2.19
CA MET A 52 -7.60 -1.71 1.49
C MET A 52 -8.34 -0.42 1.14
N GLU A 53 -8.43 0.54 2.06
CA GLU A 53 -9.04 1.85 1.80
C GLU A 53 -8.31 2.60 0.68
N MET A 54 -6.98 2.63 0.72
CA MET A 54 -6.14 3.27 -0.28
C MET A 54 -6.34 2.63 -1.66
N LYS A 55 -6.45 1.29 -1.73
CA LYS A 55 -6.69 0.55 -2.98
C LYS A 55 -8.06 0.88 -3.56
N ARG A 56 -9.12 0.81 -2.76
CA ARG A 56 -10.49 1.22 -3.15
C ARG A 56 -10.54 2.64 -3.71
N ALA A 57 -9.83 3.58 -3.09
CA ALA A 57 -9.75 4.98 -3.54
C ALA A 57 -8.89 5.16 -4.81
N ALA A 58 -7.96 4.25 -5.11
CA ALA A 58 -7.15 4.29 -6.32
C ALA A 58 -7.94 3.88 -7.59
N GLY A 59 -9.09 3.21 -7.42
CA GLY A 59 -10.10 3.02 -8.47
C GLY A 59 -9.65 2.14 -9.65
N ARG A 60 -8.75 1.18 -9.44
CA ARG A 60 -8.43 0.18 -10.48
C ARG A 60 -9.51 -0.89 -10.49
N VAL A 61 -9.90 -1.30 -11.69
CA VAL A 61 -10.97 -2.28 -12.01
C VAL A 61 -10.82 -3.64 -11.29
N GLN A 62 -9.64 -3.97 -10.78
CA GLN A 62 -9.36 -5.21 -10.04
C GLN A 62 -9.79 -5.22 -8.56
N ASP A 63 -10.06 -4.07 -7.93
CA ASP A 63 -10.38 -4.01 -6.48
C ASP A 63 -11.83 -4.41 -6.15
N LEU A 64 -12.74 -4.48 -7.13
CA LEU A 64 -14.12 -4.95 -6.92
C LEU A 64 -14.22 -6.48 -6.90
N GLU A 65 -13.36 -7.18 -7.65
CA GLU A 65 -13.30 -8.65 -7.68
C GLU A 65 -12.66 -9.21 -6.39
N ASP A 66 -11.66 -8.53 -5.82
CA ASP A 66 -11.07 -8.91 -4.52
C ASP A 66 -12.06 -8.78 -3.35
N VAL A 67 -12.94 -7.77 -3.36
CA VAL A 67 -14.00 -7.61 -2.34
C VAL A 67 -15.05 -8.73 -2.43
N ALA A 68 -15.36 -9.19 -3.64
CA ALA A 68 -16.23 -10.34 -3.84
C ALA A 68 -15.57 -11.64 -3.34
N ALA A 69 -14.30 -11.90 -3.71
CA ALA A 69 -13.55 -13.08 -3.28
C ALA A 69 -13.36 -13.16 -1.75
N LEU A 70 -13.20 -12.02 -1.07
CA LEU A 70 -13.08 -11.95 0.40
C LEU A 70 -14.40 -12.18 1.15
N SER A 71 -15.55 -11.97 0.50
CA SER A 71 -16.88 -12.19 1.09
C SER A 71 -17.33 -13.65 1.01
N GLU A 72 -16.70 -14.46 0.15
CA GLU A 72 -16.95 -15.91 0.02
C GLU A 72 -16.10 -16.76 0.99
N LEU A 73 -15.01 -16.22 1.53
CA LEU A 73 -14.13 -16.91 2.47
C LEU A 73 -14.63 -16.93 3.93
N SER A 74 -15.85 -16.46 4.20
CA SER A 74 -16.46 -16.48 5.55
C SER A 74 -17.40 -17.65 5.81
N GLU A 75 -17.35 -18.72 5.03
CA GLU A 75 -17.95 -20.02 5.39
C GLU A 75 -16.87 -21.12 5.45
N GLU A 76 -16.14 -21.16 6.57
CA GLU A 76 -15.82 -22.38 7.37
C GLU A 76 -15.02 -22.04 8.64
#